data_AF-A0A1V3X4D4-F1
#
_entry.id   AF-A0A1V3X4D4-F1
#
_cell.length_a   1.000
_cell.length_b   1.000
_cell.length_c   1.000
_cell.angle_alpha   90.00
_cell.angle_beta   90.00
_cell.angle_gamma   90.00
#
_symmetry.space_group_name_H-M   'P 1'
#
loop_
_entity.id
_entity.type
_entity.pdbx_description
1 polymer ?
#
loop_
_entity_poly.entity_id
_entity_poly.type
_entity_poly.pdbx_seq_one_letter_code
_entity_poly.pdbx_strand_id
1 'polypeptide(L)' 'MELTIVVGEWLKQIPDFELPPGYTAYIKFPSKSFALKSLPLSWG' A
#
# COMPACT_ATOMS: atom_id res chain seq x y z
N MET A 1 0.45 9.20 -12.45
CA MET A 1 1.72 9.58 -11.80
C MET A 1 1.51 10.34 -10.50
N GLU A 2 0.47 11.16 -10.36
CA GLU A 2 0.20 11.94 -9.14
C GLU A 2 -0.01 11.08 -7.89
N LEU A 3 -0.78 10.00 -7.97
CA LEU A 3 -1.05 9.12 -6.82
C LEU A 3 0.24 8.46 -6.29
N THR A 4 1.15 8.06 -7.16
CA THR A 4 2.45 7.47 -6.76
C THR A 4 3.29 8.46 -5.96
N ILE A 5 3.25 9.74 -6.34
CA ILE A 5 3.99 10.80 -5.65
C ILE A 5 3.33 11.08 -4.29
N VAL A 6 2.00 11.24 -4.26
CA VAL A 6 1.26 11.50 -3.02
C VAL A 6 1.46 10.36 -2.00
N VAL A 7 1.31 9.11 -2.44
CA VAL A 7 1.52 7.94 -1.57
C VAL A 7 2.98 7.84 -1.13
N GLY A 8 3.93 8.09 -2.03
CA GLY A 8 5.36 8.05 -1.71
C GLY A 8 5.78 9.09 -0.67
N GLU A 9 5.32 10.34 -0.80
CA GLU A 9 5.63 11.40 0.16
C GLU A 9 4.92 11.19 1.51
N TRP A 10 3.70 10.64 1.49
CA TRP A 10 2.99 10.28 2.72
C TRP A 10 3.70 9.15 3.48
N LEU A 11 4.16 8.10 2.79
CA LEU A 11 4.88 6.98 3.41
C LEU A 11 6.20 7.41 4.06
N LYS A 12 6.91 8.41 3.50
CA LYS A 12 8.13 8.96 4.12
C LYS A 12 7.90 9.63 5.48
N GLN A 13 6.67 10.04 5.78
CA GLN A 13 6.31 10.70 7.05
C GLN A 13 5.94 9.69 8.15
N ILE A 14 5.83 8.41 7.82
CA ILE A 14 5.48 7.35 8.75
C ILE A 14 6.76 6.56 9.05
N PRO A 15 7.50 6.88 10.13
CA PRO A 15 8.64 6.06 10.53
C PRO A 15 8.17 4.64 10.89
N ASP A 16 9.04 3.64 10.66
CA ASP A 16 8.83 2.23 11.04
C ASP A 16 7.57 1.58 10.43
N PHE A 17 7.16 2.01 9.23
CA PHE A 17 6.12 1.30 8.48
C PHE A 17 6.69 0.02 7.87
N GLU A 18 6.07 -1.11 8.19
CA GLU A 18 6.37 -2.38 7.56
C GLU A 18 5.08 -3.08 7.12
N LEU A 19 5.20 -3.94 6.11
CA LEU A 19 4.15 -4.87 5.77
C LEU A 19 4.13 -5.99 6.82
N PRO A 20 2.95 -6.48 7.24
CA PRO A 20 2.87 -7.63 8.11
C PRO A 20 3.67 -8.81 7.54
N PRO A 21 4.39 -9.59 8.39
CA PRO A 21 5.10 -10.77 7.94
C PRO A 21 4.18 -11.72 7.16
N GLY A 22 4.62 -12.14 5.97
CA GLY A 22 3.85 -13.03 5.10
C GLY A 22 2.73 -12.36 4.29
N TYR A 23 2.59 -11.03 4.34
CA TYR A 23 1.62 -10.33 3.51
C TYR A 23 1.94 -10.46 2.02
N THR A 24 1.00 -11.07 1.27
CA THR A 24 1.02 -11.10 -0.20
C THR A 24 -0.19 -10.34 -0.73
N ALA A 25 0.05 -9.31 -1.54
CA ALA A 25 -1.04 -8.55 -2.15
C ALA A 25 -1.83 -9.45 -3.12
N TYR A 26 -3.08 -9.74 -2.78
CA TYR A 26 -3.97 -10.49 -3.66
C TYR A 26 -4.84 -9.54 -4.51
N ILE A 27 -4.64 -9.59 -5.83
CA ILE A 27 -5.42 -8.81 -6.79
C ILE A 27 -6.42 -9.74 -7.47
N LYS A 28 -7.72 -9.53 -7.24
CA LYS A 28 -8.79 -10.29 -7.90
C LYS A 28 -9.07 -9.71 -9.29
N PHE A 29 -8.81 -10.50 -10.34
CA PHE A 29 -9.10 -10.16 -11.73
C PHE A 29 -10.54 -10.54 -12.13
N PRO A 30 -11.23 -9.80 -13.05
CA PRO A 30 -10.82 -8.58 -13.74
C PRO A 30 -11.12 -7.32 -12.92
N SER A 31 -10.06 -6.67 -12.41
CA SER A 31 -10.19 -5.38 -11.74
C SER A 31 -10.04 -4.27 -12.77
N LYS A 32 -11.16 -3.73 -13.28
CA LYS A 32 -11.14 -2.56 -14.20
C LYS A 32 -10.45 -1.33 -13.59
N SER A 33 -10.24 -1.33 -12.27
CA SER A 33 -9.40 -0.41 -11.54
C SER A 33 -8.50 -1.26 -10.65
N PHE A 34 -7.18 -1.22 -10.88
CA PHE A 34 -6.17 -1.77 -9.97
C PHE A 34 -6.16 -0.92 -8.68
N ALA A 35 -7.25 -0.97 -7.91
CA ALA A 35 -7.41 -0.26 -6.66
C ALA A 35 -7.05 -1.22 -5.52
N LEU A 36 -6.02 -0.86 -4.77
CA LEU A 36 -5.74 -1.48 -3.48
C LEU A 36 -6.94 -1.20 -2.56
N LYS A 37 -7.66 -2.23 -2.10
CA LYS A 37 -8.82 -2.03 -1.20
C LYS A 37 -8.43 -1.51 0.18
N SER A 38 -7.23 -1.86 0.62
CA SER A 38 -6.67 -1.50 1.90
C SER A 38 -5.15 -1.62 1.84
N LEU A 39 -4.45 -0.70 2.49
CA LEU A 39 -3.01 -0.81 2.72
C LEU A 39 -2.82 -1.37 4.14
N PRO A 40 -2.44 -2.64 4.31
CA PRO A 40 -2.23 -3.20 5.64
C PRO A 40 -0.89 -2.68 6.17
N LEU A 41 -0.97 -1.70 7.06
CA LEU A 41 0.16 -1.10 7.73
C LEU A 41 0.30 -1.71 9.12
N SER A 42 1.53 -2.04 9.51
CA SER A 42 1.89 -2.36 10.89
C SER A 42 2.79 -1.26 11.45
N TRP A 43 2.68 -1.03 12.76
CA TRP A 43 3.57 -0.15 13.51
C TRP A 43 4.51 -1.05 14.32
N GLY A 44 5.82 -0.92 14.07
CA GLY A 44 6.89 -1.66 14.75
C GLY A 44 7.71 -0.76 15.66
#